data_AF-A0A8S9BKH9-F1
#
_entry.id   AF-A0A8S9BKH9-F1
#
_cell.length_a   1.000
_cell.length_b   1.000
_cell.length_c   1.000
_cell.angle_alpha   90.00
_cell.angle_beta   90.00
_cell.angle_gamma   90.00
#
_symmetry.space_group_name_H-M   'P 1'
#
loop_
_entity.id
_entity.type
_entity.pdbx_description
1 polymer ?
#
loop_
_entity_poly.entity_id
_entity_poly.type
_entity_poly.pdbx_seq_one_letter_code
_entity_poly.pdbx_strand_id
1 'polypeptide(L)'
;MRGVTPFAIAASLLSTCTEGIKLHKRTDGPARVVGFDVGKRSVSDPLSRDRLRRRTDTVQATLDNEETLYFANATLGTPAQSFRLHIDTGSSDLWVNSATSSFCKAKGSPCAFAGTYSANSSSTYSYIASDFNISYVDGSGASGDYVTDAFTIGSTKLASLQFGIGYTSSSAEGILGIGYQINEVQVGRAGKAAYNNLPAQLVADSLIQSNAYSLWLNDLDANTGSILFGGVDTAKYHGSLETLPIQKESGVFAEFLITLTEVTLGSTIIAKNQAQAVLLDSGSSLTYLPDAMTEAIYQEVSAQYDSTEGAAYVPCSLANNATALNFTFTTPTISIPMNELVLDVTANNGRQLTFSDGSAACLFGIAPAGSSTAVLGDTFIRSAYLVYDLDNNEISIAQTNFNTTDTTVLEIGTGTTAVPDATLVANAVTAVAGTNGGAIAGTVTIGGTATSEGAAQRTAAPINLGAMAAVGAGIVYAAM
;
A
#
# COMPACT_ATOMS: atom_id res chain seq x y z
N MET A 1 -36.48 -18.06 76.96
CA MET A 1 -37.10 -17.79 75.64
C MET A 1 -36.53 -16.48 75.14
N ARG A 2 -35.37 -16.52 74.45
CA ARG A 2 -35.20 -16.45 72.99
C ARG A 2 -35.78 -15.17 72.38
N GLY A 3 -34.88 -14.30 71.92
CA GLY A 3 -35.19 -13.12 71.09
C GLY A 3 -33.99 -12.20 70.93
N VAL A 4 -32.94 -12.68 70.28
CA VAL A 4 -31.77 -11.90 69.82
C VAL A 4 -32.13 -11.22 68.50
N THR A 5 -31.79 -9.94 68.31
CA THR A 5 -31.56 -9.40 66.96
C THR A 5 -30.62 -8.17 67.00
N PRO A 6 -29.44 -8.24 66.35
CA PRO A 6 -28.52 -7.13 66.23
C PRO A 6 -28.64 -6.40 64.87
N PHE A 7 -27.97 -5.24 64.82
CA PHE A 7 -27.65 -4.37 63.69
C PHE A 7 -27.51 -5.06 62.32
N ALA A 8 -28.10 -4.46 61.29
CA ALA A 8 -27.72 -4.65 59.90
C ALA A 8 -27.28 -3.29 59.32
N ILE A 9 -25.98 -3.16 59.07
CA ILE A 9 -25.36 -2.09 58.29
C ILE A 9 -25.60 -2.41 56.82
N ALA A 10 -26.32 -1.54 56.11
CA ALA A 10 -26.47 -1.63 54.66
C ALA A 10 -25.22 -1.05 53.99
N ALA A 11 -24.29 -1.91 53.60
CA ALA A 11 -23.23 -1.57 52.65
C ALA A 11 -23.75 -1.86 51.23
N SER A 12 -24.14 -0.81 50.52
CA SER A 12 -24.51 -0.89 49.10
C SER A 12 -23.24 -1.06 48.26
N LEU A 13 -22.94 -2.30 47.88
CA LEU A 13 -22.00 -2.62 46.81
C LEU A 13 -22.69 -2.34 45.46
N LEU A 14 -22.34 -1.22 44.84
CA LEU A 14 -22.58 -0.98 43.42
C LEU A 14 -21.69 -1.94 42.61
N SER A 15 -22.22 -3.13 42.33
CA SER A 15 -21.67 -4.02 41.31
C SER A 15 -22.04 -3.43 39.95
N THR A 16 -21.09 -2.75 39.32
CA THR A 16 -21.16 -2.44 37.89
C THR A 16 -21.10 -3.75 37.13
N CYS A 17 -22.23 -4.21 36.62
CA CYS A 17 -22.29 -5.26 35.63
C CYS A 17 -21.70 -4.73 34.31
N THR A 18 -20.38 -4.76 34.18
CA THR A 18 -19.74 -4.82 32.87
C THR A 18 -19.96 -6.24 32.37
N GLU A 19 -21.05 -6.49 31.65
CA GLU A 19 -21.14 -7.67 30.80
C GLU A 19 -20.09 -7.51 29.71
N GLY A 20 -18.90 -8.04 29.96
CA GLY A 20 -17.91 -8.24 28.92
C GLY A 20 -18.52 -9.19 27.89
N ILE A 21 -18.77 -8.67 26.68
CA ILE A 21 -19.18 -9.47 25.53
C ILE A 21 -18.04 -10.46 25.28
N LYS A 22 -18.19 -11.69 25.76
CA LYS A 22 -17.30 -12.79 25.36
C LYS A 22 -17.70 -13.17 23.94
N LEU A 23 -16.86 -12.80 22.97
CA LEU A 23 -16.97 -13.25 21.58
C LEU A 23 -17.01 -14.78 21.58
N HIS A 24 -18.15 -15.34 21.17
CA HIS A 24 -18.31 -16.78 20.96
C HIS A 24 -17.99 -17.08 19.50
N LYS A 25 -17.17 -18.11 19.26
CA LYS A 25 -16.93 -18.65 17.92
C LYS A 25 -18.27 -19.10 17.34
N ARG A 26 -18.70 -18.51 16.22
CA ARG A 26 -19.91 -18.93 15.52
C ARG A 26 -19.81 -20.37 15.05
N THR A 27 -20.93 -21.08 15.13
CA THR A 27 -21.08 -22.47 14.66
C THR A 27 -22.21 -22.60 13.65
N ASP A 28 -22.90 -21.48 13.34
CA ASP A 28 -24.07 -21.41 12.49
C ASP A 28 -23.71 -20.91 11.07
N GLY A 29 -23.43 -21.84 10.17
CA GLY A 29 -23.19 -21.56 8.75
C GLY A 29 -21.71 -21.44 8.36
N PRO A 30 -21.41 -21.26 7.06
CA PRO A 30 -20.05 -21.10 6.58
C PRO A 30 -19.44 -19.79 7.07
N ALA A 31 -18.12 -19.79 7.28
CA ALA A 31 -17.37 -18.60 7.67
C ALA A 31 -17.57 -17.49 6.64
N ARG A 32 -17.83 -16.27 7.12
CA ARG A 32 -18.00 -15.06 6.30
C ARG A 32 -16.70 -14.26 6.20
N VAL A 33 -15.63 -14.98 5.91
CA VAL A 33 -14.29 -14.45 5.72
C VAL A 33 -13.72 -15.02 4.43
N VAL A 34 -13.24 -14.16 3.56
CA VAL A 34 -12.50 -14.55 2.36
C VAL A 34 -11.05 -14.17 2.54
N GLY A 35 -10.19 -15.17 2.74
CA GLY A 35 -8.77 -14.99 3.00
C GLY A 35 -7.87 -15.68 1.99
N PHE A 36 -6.72 -15.08 1.73
CA PHE A 36 -5.66 -15.67 0.91
C PHE A 36 -4.30 -15.07 1.24
N ASP A 37 -3.25 -15.83 0.89
CA ASP A 37 -1.88 -15.37 1.05
C ASP A 37 -1.54 -14.34 -0.02
N VAL A 38 -0.82 -13.31 0.40
CA VAL A 38 -0.20 -12.33 -0.47
C VAL A 38 1.24 -12.76 -0.68
N GLY A 39 1.63 -13.02 -1.92
CA GLY A 39 3.01 -13.37 -2.24
C GLY A 39 3.91 -12.15 -2.21
N LYS A 40 5.17 -12.33 -1.78
CA LYS A 40 6.22 -11.32 -1.87
C LYS A 40 7.27 -11.69 -2.91
N ARG A 41 7.78 -10.72 -3.68
CA ARG A 41 8.96 -10.92 -4.55
C ARG A 41 10.12 -10.05 -4.07
N SER A 42 11.33 -10.60 -4.14
CA SER A 42 12.56 -9.81 -3.99
C SER A 42 12.74 -8.96 -5.24
N VAL A 43 12.71 -7.64 -5.09
CA VAL A 43 12.74 -6.68 -6.19
C VAL A 43 14.16 -6.15 -6.35
N SER A 44 14.75 -6.26 -7.54
CA SER A 44 16.10 -5.75 -7.78
C SER A 44 16.18 -4.22 -7.85
N ASP A 45 15.12 -3.55 -8.34
CA ASP A 45 15.00 -2.08 -8.43
C ASP A 45 13.60 -1.59 -7.97
N PRO A 46 13.37 -1.47 -6.65
CA PRO A 46 12.10 -0.97 -6.11
C PRO A 46 11.86 0.52 -6.43
N LEU A 47 12.87 1.24 -6.95
CA LEU A 47 12.76 2.65 -7.32
C LEU A 47 12.16 2.85 -8.72
N SER A 48 12.08 1.80 -9.55
CA SER A 48 11.61 1.92 -10.93
C SER A 48 10.23 2.57 -11.05
N ARG A 49 9.25 2.14 -10.23
CA ARG A 49 7.92 2.77 -10.12
C ARG A 49 7.97 4.12 -9.41
N ASP A 50 8.66 4.17 -8.29
CA ASP A 50 8.74 5.32 -7.39
C ASP A 50 9.45 6.55 -8.01
N ARG A 51 10.35 6.34 -8.97
CA ARG A 51 10.99 7.40 -9.79
C ARG A 51 10.00 8.10 -10.68
N LEU A 52 9.03 7.38 -11.25
CA LEU A 52 8.05 7.97 -12.14
C LEU A 52 7.01 8.80 -11.35
N ARG A 53 6.78 8.46 -10.06
CA ARG A 53 5.91 9.21 -9.12
C ARG A 53 6.28 10.68 -8.95
N ARG A 54 7.55 11.03 -9.19
CA ARG A 54 8.09 12.36 -8.90
C ARG A 54 8.53 13.14 -10.13
N ARG A 55 8.52 12.54 -11.32
CA ARG A 55 8.90 13.20 -12.57
C ARG A 55 7.72 13.94 -13.20
N THR A 56 7.32 15.07 -12.62
CA THR A 56 6.44 16.03 -13.32
C THR A 56 7.19 16.91 -14.32
N ASP A 57 8.49 16.70 -14.58
CA ASP A 57 9.19 17.30 -15.73
C ASP A 57 10.33 16.39 -16.25
N THR A 58 10.09 15.81 -17.44
CA THR A 58 10.99 15.19 -18.45
C THR A 58 12.34 14.56 -18.03
N VAL A 59 12.50 13.27 -18.34
CA VAL A 59 13.44 12.65 -19.32
C VAL A 59 13.49 11.13 -19.08
N GLN A 60 13.50 10.34 -20.15
CA GLN A 60 13.55 8.88 -20.15
C GLN A 60 14.81 8.31 -19.49
N ALA A 61 14.62 7.34 -18.59
CA ALA A 61 15.60 6.29 -18.32
C ALA A 61 14.91 4.95 -18.59
N THR A 62 15.61 4.06 -19.27
CA THR A 62 15.11 2.75 -19.71
C THR A 62 14.66 1.94 -18.49
N LEU A 63 13.34 1.76 -18.37
CA LEU A 63 12.66 0.97 -17.35
C LEU A 63 12.88 -0.51 -17.65
N ASP A 64 13.57 -1.21 -16.77
CA ASP A 64 13.69 -2.67 -16.83
C ASP A 64 13.36 -3.24 -15.44
N ASN A 65 12.47 -4.23 -15.43
CA ASN A 65 11.96 -4.99 -14.28
C ASN A 65 11.08 -4.27 -13.25
N GLU A 66 9.80 -4.09 -13.61
CA GLU A 66 8.75 -3.97 -12.61
C GLU A 66 8.57 -5.30 -11.87
N GLU A 67 9.04 -5.36 -10.62
CA GLU A 67 8.72 -6.42 -9.70
C GLU A 67 7.99 -5.77 -8.52
N THR A 68 6.71 -6.09 -8.37
CA THR A 68 5.87 -5.60 -7.26
C THR A 68 6.25 -6.33 -5.98
N LEU A 69 6.29 -5.62 -4.85
CA LEU A 69 6.60 -6.24 -3.56
C LEU A 69 5.51 -7.24 -3.20
N TYR A 70 4.22 -6.87 -3.27
CA TYR A 70 3.11 -7.70 -2.82
C TYR A 70 2.07 -7.98 -3.90
N PHE A 71 1.72 -9.24 -4.08
CA PHE A 71 0.78 -9.66 -5.12
C PHE A 71 -0.19 -10.75 -4.66
N ALA A 72 -1.36 -10.78 -5.29
CA ALA A 72 -2.31 -11.88 -5.21
C ALA A 72 -2.27 -12.70 -6.50
N ASN A 73 -2.37 -14.03 -6.37
CA ASN A 73 -2.70 -14.88 -7.50
C ASN A 73 -4.22 -14.98 -7.64
N ALA A 74 -4.73 -14.73 -8.83
CA ALA A 74 -6.15 -14.82 -9.15
C ALA A 74 -6.37 -15.42 -10.54
N THR A 75 -7.62 -15.72 -10.87
CA THR A 75 -7.99 -16.12 -12.23
C THR A 75 -9.22 -15.37 -12.73
N LEU A 76 -9.25 -15.13 -14.04
CA LEU A 76 -10.39 -14.53 -14.75
C LEU A 76 -10.87 -15.45 -15.88
N GLY A 77 -12.18 -15.54 -16.06
CA GLY A 77 -12.80 -16.19 -17.20
C GLY A 77 -13.12 -17.67 -17.06
N THR A 78 -13.79 -18.18 -18.10
CA THR A 78 -14.18 -19.59 -18.24
C THR A 78 -13.78 -20.10 -19.64
N PRO A 79 -12.72 -20.92 -19.79
CA PRO A 79 -11.84 -21.43 -18.74
C PRO A 79 -11.01 -20.34 -18.05
N ALA A 80 -10.58 -20.65 -16.82
CA ALA A 80 -9.81 -19.74 -15.97
C ALA A 80 -8.44 -19.40 -16.60
N GLN A 81 -8.14 -18.10 -16.66
CA GLN A 81 -6.86 -17.54 -17.09
C GLN A 81 -6.15 -16.97 -15.86
N SER A 82 -4.88 -17.36 -15.63
CA SER A 82 -4.16 -17.02 -14.39
C SER A 82 -3.50 -15.65 -14.45
N PHE A 83 -3.55 -14.95 -13.32
CA PHE A 83 -2.94 -13.64 -13.14
C PHE A 83 -2.19 -13.56 -11.83
N ARG A 84 -1.07 -12.85 -11.88
CA ARG A 84 -0.42 -12.21 -10.74
C ARG A 84 -0.88 -10.75 -10.73
N LEU A 85 -1.47 -10.31 -9.63
CA LEU A 85 -2.05 -8.98 -9.50
C LEU A 85 -1.41 -8.26 -8.33
N HIS A 86 -0.91 -7.06 -8.57
CA HIS A 86 -0.45 -6.17 -7.53
C HIS A 86 -1.63 -5.72 -6.66
N ILE A 87 -1.52 -5.88 -5.34
CA ILE A 87 -2.59 -5.46 -4.42
C ILE A 87 -2.38 -4.00 -4.06
N ASP A 88 -3.40 -3.18 -4.31
CA ASP A 88 -3.28 -1.73 -4.20
C ASP A 88 -4.45 -1.14 -3.40
N THR A 89 -4.16 -0.66 -2.18
CA THR A 89 -5.14 0.07 -1.36
C THR A 89 -5.27 1.54 -1.78
N GLY A 90 -4.32 2.08 -2.55
CA GLY A 90 -4.35 3.44 -3.09
C GLY A 90 -5.25 3.60 -4.33
N SER A 91 -5.66 2.51 -4.98
CA SER A 91 -6.59 2.53 -6.12
C SER A 91 -7.79 1.59 -5.93
N SER A 92 -8.77 1.68 -6.83
CA SER A 92 -10.08 1.03 -6.64
C SER A 92 -10.58 0.20 -7.82
N ASP A 93 -9.86 0.20 -8.94
CA ASP A 93 -10.18 -0.63 -10.11
C ASP A 93 -9.27 -1.87 -10.18
N LEU A 94 -9.87 -3.03 -10.48
CA LEU A 94 -9.12 -4.16 -11.02
C LEU A 94 -8.86 -3.91 -12.51
N TRP A 95 -7.64 -4.14 -12.98
CA TRP A 95 -7.36 -4.23 -14.41
C TRP A 95 -6.26 -5.23 -14.73
N VAL A 96 -6.32 -5.77 -15.95
CA VAL A 96 -5.35 -6.75 -16.47
C VAL A 96 -4.91 -6.41 -17.88
N ASN A 97 -3.68 -6.79 -18.21
CA ASN A 97 -3.15 -6.62 -19.55
C ASN A 97 -3.78 -7.60 -20.54
N SER A 98 -4.06 -7.14 -21.76
CA SER A 98 -4.24 -8.06 -22.89
C SER A 98 -2.90 -8.47 -23.49
N ALA A 99 -2.81 -9.69 -24.04
CA ALA A 99 -1.65 -10.13 -24.81
C ALA A 99 -1.35 -9.20 -26.00
N THR A 100 -2.38 -8.46 -26.46
CA THR A 100 -2.24 -7.49 -27.53
C THR A 100 -1.84 -6.08 -27.09
N SER A 101 -1.60 -5.86 -25.79
CA SER A 101 -1.14 -4.58 -25.26
C SER A 101 0.16 -4.12 -25.93
N SER A 102 0.32 -2.81 -26.15
CA SER A 102 1.56 -2.20 -26.64
C SER A 102 2.78 -2.63 -25.81
N PHE A 103 2.62 -2.76 -24.50
CA PHE A 103 3.68 -3.17 -23.58
C PHE A 103 3.93 -4.68 -23.67
N CYS A 104 2.88 -5.50 -23.59
CA CYS A 104 3.01 -6.95 -23.56
C CYS A 104 3.47 -7.57 -24.87
N LYS A 105 3.26 -6.89 -26.01
CA LYS A 105 3.79 -7.27 -27.32
C LYS A 105 5.28 -6.98 -27.49
N ALA A 106 5.90 -6.25 -26.58
CA ALA A 106 7.33 -5.94 -26.67
C ALA A 106 8.18 -7.22 -26.65
N LYS A 107 9.38 -7.12 -27.23
CA LYS A 107 10.33 -8.24 -27.29
C LYS A 107 10.66 -8.71 -25.86
N GLY A 108 10.63 -10.02 -25.64
CA GLY A 108 10.88 -10.62 -24.32
C GLY A 108 9.61 -10.95 -23.54
N SER A 109 8.42 -10.62 -24.08
CA SER A 109 7.12 -10.95 -23.47
C SER A 109 7.02 -10.48 -22.01
N PRO A 110 7.16 -9.17 -21.75
CA PRO A 110 7.37 -8.66 -20.39
C PRO A 110 6.23 -8.98 -19.42
N CYS A 111 5.01 -9.18 -19.92
CA CYS A 111 3.84 -9.53 -19.10
C CYS A 111 3.69 -11.05 -18.84
N ALA A 112 4.56 -11.90 -19.40
CA ALA A 112 4.39 -13.35 -19.34
C ALA A 112 4.38 -13.91 -17.91
N PHE A 113 5.14 -13.29 -16.99
CA PHE A 113 5.18 -13.71 -15.59
C PHE A 113 3.90 -13.35 -14.82
N ALA A 114 3.20 -12.28 -15.23
CA ALA A 114 2.00 -11.78 -14.59
C ALA A 114 0.70 -12.30 -15.21
N GLY A 115 0.77 -12.82 -16.44
CA GLY A 115 -0.40 -13.30 -17.18
C GLY A 115 -1.02 -12.22 -18.05
N THR A 116 -1.80 -12.64 -19.04
CA THR A 116 -2.52 -11.74 -19.95
C THR A 116 -3.91 -12.29 -20.24
N TYR A 117 -4.88 -11.40 -20.43
CA TYR A 117 -6.29 -11.72 -20.62
C TYR A 117 -6.68 -11.78 -22.10
N SER A 118 -7.38 -12.86 -22.45
CA SER A 118 -8.00 -13.10 -23.74
C SER A 118 -9.52 -13.17 -23.58
N ALA A 119 -10.20 -12.07 -23.89
CA ALA A 119 -11.66 -11.95 -23.81
C ALA A 119 -12.38 -13.03 -24.63
N ASN A 120 -11.97 -13.22 -25.89
CA ASN A 120 -12.59 -14.19 -26.81
C ASN A 120 -12.38 -15.66 -26.40
N SER A 121 -11.53 -15.92 -25.41
CA SER A 121 -11.30 -17.27 -24.88
C SER A 121 -12.21 -17.61 -23.71
N SER A 122 -12.94 -16.63 -23.15
CA SER A 122 -13.83 -16.83 -22.00
C SER A 122 -15.29 -16.89 -22.42
N SER A 123 -16.03 -17.92 -21.99
CA SER A 123 -17.46 -18.08 -22.23
C SER A 123 -18.34 -17.25 -21.29
N THR A 124 -17.76 -16.69 -20.22
CA THR A 124 -18.43 -15.83 -19.23
C THR A 124 -18.10 -14.34 -19.40
N TYR A 125 -17.29 -14.01 -20.41
CA TYR A 125 -16.97 -12.63 -20.78
C TYR A 125 -18.22 -11.85 -21.18
N SER A 126 -18.33 -10.63 -20.66
CA SER A 126 -19.31 -9.64 -21.12
C SER A 126 -18.68 -8.26 -21.23
N TYR A 127 -18.85 -7.63 -22.39
CA TYR A 127 -18.43 -6.24 -22.63
C TYR A 127 -19.33 -5.24 -21.87
N ILE A 128 -18.76 -4.14 -21.38
CA ILE A 128 -19.50 -3.02 -20.79
C ILE A 128 -19.31 -1.74 -21.61
N ALA A 129 -18.07 -1.27 -21.76
CA ALA A 129 -17.76 0.01 -22.39
C ALA A 129 -16.29 0.08 -22.84
N SER A 130 -15.96 0.98 -23.78
CA SER A 130 -14.60 1.18 -24.32
C SER A 130 -13.94 2.46 -23.84
N ASP A 131 -14.06 2.74 -22.55
CA ASP A 131 -13.54 3.96 -21.93
C ASP A 131 -12.86 3.71 -20.58
N PHE A 132 -12.33 2.51 -20.36
CA PHE A 132 -11.40 2.28 -19.26
C PHE A 132 -10.10 3.05 -19.54
N ASN A 133 -9.70 3.92 -18.61
CA ASN A 133 -8.48 4.70 -18.73
C ASN A 133 -7.99 5.14 -17.36
N ILE A 134 -7.11 4.34 -16.76
CA ILE A 134 -6.51 4.58 -15.45
C ILE A 134 -5.08 5.13 -15.61
N SER A 135 -4.70 6.05 -14.72
CA SER A 135 -3.30 6.39 -14.51
C SER A 135 -3.02 6.63 -13.03
N TYR A 136 -1.79 6.36 -12.66
CA TYR A 136 -1.28 6.45 -11.30
C TYR A 136 -0.39 7.68 -11.14
N VAL A 137 -0.07 8.03 -9.89
CA VAL A 137 0.81 9.18 -9.59
C VAL A 137 2.21 8.94 -10.17
N ASP A 138 2.62 7.69 -10.28
CA ASP A 138 3.82 7.27 -10.99
C ASP A 138 3.74 7.39 -12.51
N GLY A 139 2.72 8.04 -13.07
CA GLY A 139 2.56 8.21 -14.51
C GLY A 139 2.34 6.90 -15.26
N SER A 140 2.37 5.75 -14.57
CA SER A 140 1.97 4.48 -15.16
C SER A 140 0.46 4.45 -15.34
N GLY A 141 -0.03 3.53 -16.17
CA GLY A 141 -1.46 3.40 -16.40
C GLY A 141 -1.81 2.33 -17.41
N ALA A 142 -3.12 2.22 -17.65
CA ALA A 142 -3.70 1.32 -18.62
C ALA A 142 -4.98 1.92 -19.22
N SER A 143 -5.24 1.62 -20.48
CA SER A 143 -6.49 2.01 -21.15
C SER A 143 -7.01 0.92 -22.09
N GLY A 144 -8.33 0.86 -22.22
CA GLY A 144 -9.06 -0.09 -23.05
C GLY A 144 -10.52 -0.21 -22.65
N ASP A 145 -10.99 -1.44 -22.44
CA ASP A 145 -12.41 -1.72 -22.21
C ASP A 145 -12.71 -2.02 -20.74
N TYR A 146 -13.88 -1.58 -20.26
CA TYR A 146 -14.55 -2.14 -19.09
C TYR A 146 -15.35 -3.38 -19.50
N VAL A 147 -15.22 -4.43 -18.70
CA VAL A 147 -15.84 -5.75 -18.96
C VAL A 147 -16.22 -6.40 -17.63
N THR A 148 -17.08 -7.42 -17.68
CA THR A 148 -17.28 -8.35 -16.57
C THR A 148 -16.88 -9.76 -16.97
N ASP A 149 -16.36 -10.53 -16.02
CA ASP A 149 -16.15 -11.96 -16.19
C ASP A 149 -16.15 -12.68 -14.83
N ALA A 150 -16.17 -14.01 -14.84
CA ALA A 150 -15.96 -14.81 -13.65
C ALA A 150 -14.57 -14.55 -13.06
N PHE A 151 -14.49 -14.33 -11.75
CA PHE A 151 -13.24 -14.04 -11.04
C PHE A 151 -13.06 -15.05 -9.90
N THR A 152 -11.84 -15.55 -9.71
CA THR A 152 -11.52 -16.42 -8.57
C THR A 152 -10.27 -15.94 -7.88
N ILE A 153 -10.32 -15.79 -6.56
CA ILE A 153 -9.20 -15.44 -5.70
C ILE A 153 -9.20 -16.32 -4.45
N GLY A 154 -8.04 -16.90 -4.12
CA GLY A 154 -7.97 -17.98 -3.13
C GLY A 154 -8.91 -19.13 -3.50
N SER A 155 -9.78 -19.52 -2.56
CA SER A 155 -10.83 -20.53 -2.78
C SER A 155 -12.19 -19.94 -3.21
N THR A 156 -12.28 -18.61 -3.36
CA THR A 156 -13.56 -17.91 -3.59
C THR A 156 -13.73 -17.58 -5.06
N LYS A 157 -14.88 -17.98 -5.62
CA LYS A 157 -15.27 -17.69 -7.01
C LYS A 157 -16.47 -16.75 -7.03
N LEU A 158 -16.32 -15.64 -7.73
CA LEU A 158 -17.38 -14.70 -8.09
C LEU A 158 -17.88 -15.04 -9.50
N ALA A 159 -19.20 -15.03 -9.68
CA ALA A 159 -19.81 -15.32 -10.97
C ALA A 159 -19.54 -14.20 -11.99
N SER A 160 -19.43 -12.96 -11.51
CA SER A 160 -19.20 -11.77 -12.31
C SER A 160 -18.51 -10.71 -11.46
N LEU A 161 -17.37 -10.21 -11.91
CA LEU A 161 -16.69 -9.03 -11.36
C LEU A 161 -16.35 -8.08 -12.52
N GLN A 162 -16.59 -6.79 -12.34
CA GLN A 162 -16.22 -5.77 -13.33
C GLN A 162 -14.74 -5.38 -13.20
N PHE A 163 -14.04 -5.26 -14.33
CA PHE A 163 -12.64 -4.86 -14.40
C PHE A 163 -12.28 -4.20 -15.75
N GLY A 164 -11.09 -3.60 -15.82
CA GLY A 164 -10.52 -3.03 -17.03
C GLY A 164 -9.60 -3.99 -17.80
N ILE A 165 -9.68 -4.00 -19.12
CA ILE A 165 -8.68 -4.61 -20.01
C ILE A 165 -7.76 -3.52 -20.53
N GLY A 166 -6.46 -3.62 -20.20
CA GLY A 166 -5.41 -2.77 -20.76
C GLY A 166 -5.00 -3.22 -22.17
N TYR A 167 -5.44 -2.51 -23.21
CA TYR A 167 -4.92 -2.63 -24.58
C TYR A 167 -3.74 -1.70 -24.84
N THR A 168 -3.62 -0.64 -24.04
CA THR A 168 -2.41 0.15 -23.91
C THR A 168 -2.07 0.16 -22.43
N SER A 169 -0.83 -0.13 -22.08
CA SER A 169 -0.36 -0.07 -20.69
C SER A 169 1.11 0.34 -20.66
N SER A 170 1.56 0.75 -19.50
CA SER A 170 2.97 1.03 -19.21
C SER A 170 3.55 0.12 -18.14
N SER A 171 2.77 -0.87 -17.68
CA SER A 171 3.15 -1.81 -16.63
C SER A 171 2.97 -3.26 -17.07
N ALA A 172 3.88 -4.12 -16.62
CA ALA A 172 3.92 -5.54 -16.92
C ALA A 172 2.82 -6.34 -16.20
N GLU A 173 2.42 -5.87 -15.02
CA GLU A 173 1.52 -6.55 -14.09
C GLU A 173 0.19 -5.81 -13.99
N GLY A 174 -0.91 -6.55 -13.82
CA GLY A 174 -2.21 -5.96 -13.53
C GLY A 174 -2.32 -5.51 -12.08
N ILE A 175 -3.28 -4.65 -11.78
CA ILE A 175 -3.51 -4.14 -10.42
C ILE A 175 -4.89 -4.57 -9.95
N LEU A 176 -4.97 -5.03 -8.70
CA LEU A 176 -6.19 -5.27 -7.95
C LEU A 176 -6.39 -4.12 -6.97
N GLY A 177 -7.07 -3.06 -7.43
CA GLY A 177 -7.50 -1.96 -6.59
C GLY A 177 -8.59 -2.40 -5.61
N ILE A 178 -8.40 -2.10 -4.32
CA ILE A 178 -9.32 -2.50 -3.23
C ILE A 178 -9.76 -1.32 -2.35
N GLY A 179 -9.57 -0.09 -2.84
CA GLY A 179 -10.02 1.14 -2.20
C GLY A 179 -11.53 1.42 -2.31
N TYR A 180 -11.90 2.67 -2.01
CA TYR A 180 -13.29 3.13 -2.09
C TYR A 180 -13.82 3.17 -3.52
N GLN A 181 -15.07 2.73 -3.72
CA GLN A 181 -15.77 2.80 -5.01
C GLN A 181 -15.81 4.21 -5.62
N ILE A 182 -15.83 5.28 -4.80
CA ILE A 182 -15.79 6.68 -5.30
C ILE A 182 -14.46 7.01 -6.00
N ASN A 183 -13.38 6.28 -5.69
CA ASN A 183 -12.06 6.44 -6.28
C ASN A 183 -11.84 5.52 -7.50
N GLU A 184 -12.89 4.85 -7.98
CA GLU A 184 -12.86 4.20 -9.29
C GLU A 184 -12.68 5.24 -10.40
N VAL A 185 -11.85 4.94 -11.38
CA VAL A 185 -11.48 5.92 -12.41
C VAL A 185 -12.68 6.37 -13.25
N GLN A 186 -13.69 5.52 -13.44
CA GLN A 186 -14.93 5.90 -14.12
C GLN A 186 -15.77 6.93 -13.36
N VAL A 187 -15.65 7.00 -12.02
CA VAL A 187 -16.34 8.00 -11.21
C VAL A 187 -15.63 9.35 -11.38
N GLY A 188 -14.33 9.38 -11.08
CA GLY A 188 -13.54 10.61 -11.08
C GLY A 188 -13.34 11.23 -12.47
N ARG A 189 -13.10 10.41 -13.51
CA ARG A 189 -12.81 10.91 -14.88
C ARG A 189 -14.02 10.97 -15.78
N ALA A 190 -14.87 9.95 -15.75
CA ALA A 190 -15.98 9.82 -16.69
C ALA A 190 -17.32 10.31 -16.12
N GLY A 191 -17.38 10.67 -14.82
CA GLY A 191 -18.61 11.10 -14.16
C GLY A 191 -19.70 10.02 -14.13
N LYS A 192 -19.31 8.74 -14.22
CA LYS A 192 -20.23 7.61 -14.18
C LYS A 192 -20.53 7.23 -12.73
N ALA A 193 -21.60 6.46 -12.54
CA ALA A 193 -21.85 5.81 -11.26
C ALA A 193 -20.74 4.81 -10.94
N ALA A 194 -20.42 4.62 -9.66
CA ALA A 194 -19.51 3.58 -9.24
C ALA A 194 -20.07 2.17 -9.52
N TYR A 195 -19.20 1.19 -9.67
CA TYR A 195 -19.55 -0.23 -9.74
C TYR A 195 -19.08 -0.95 -8.47
N ASN A 196 -19.42 -2.23 -8.31
CA ASN A 196 -18.88 -3.01 -7.20
C ASN A 196 -17.47 -3.51 -7.55
N ASN A 197 -16.44 -2.84 -7.04
CA ASN A 197 -15.09 -3.40 -6.96
C ASN A 197 -15.05 -4.61 -6.00
N LEU A 198 -13.90 -5.30 -5.90
CA LEU A 198 -13.82 -6.60 -5.20
C LEU A 198 -14.39 -6.57 -3.76
N PRO A 199 -13.98 -5.66 -2.85
CA PRO A 199 -14.52 -5.61 -1.50
C PRO A 199 -16.06 -5.46 -1.48
N ALA A 200 -16.60 -4.54 -2.27
CA ALA A 200 -18.04 -4.30 -2.37
C ALA A 200 -18.80 -5.49 -2.99
N GLN A 201 -18.20 -6.16 -3.97
CA GLN A 201 -18.79 -7.33 -4.62
C GLN A 201 -18.86 -8.52 -3.66
N LEU A 202 -17.87 -8.70 -2.78
CA LEU A 202 -17.91 -9.75 -1.74
C LEU A 202 -19.06 -9.54 -0.75
N VAL A 203 -19.38 -8.27 -0.41
CA VAL A 203 -20.56 -7.93 0.39
C VAL A 203 -21.83 -8.24 -0.39
N ALA A 204 -21.92 -7.80 -1.64
CA ALA A 204 -23.09 -7.99 -2.49
C ALA A 204 -23.43 -9.48 -2.69
N ASP A 205 -22.41 -10.34 -2.80
CA ASP A 205 -22.54 -11.79 -2.90
C ASP A 205 -22.73 -12.47 -1.53
N SER A 206 -22.83 -11.70 -0.44
CA SER A 206 -23.01 -12.19 0.94
C SER A 206 -21.89 -13.13 1.42
N LEU A 207 -20.68 -12.96 0.86
CA LEU A 207 -19.49 -13.74 1.23
C LEU A 207 -18.79 -13.16 2.46
N ILE A 208 -18.95 -11.86 2.70
CA ILE A 208 -18.52 -11.12 3.90
C ILE A 208 -19.67 -10.28 4.44
N GLN A 209 -19.61 -9.85 5.71
CA GLN A 209 -20.72 -9.12 6.36
C GLN A 209 -20.70 -7.61 6.13
N SER A 210 -19.51 -7.02 6.03
CA SER A 210 -19.27 -5.59 5.84
C SER A 210 -18.15 -5.39 4.83
N ASN A 211 -18.10 -4.19 4.25
CA ASN A 211 -17.02 -3.78 3.36
C ASN A 211 -15.78 -3.44 4.18
N ALA A 212 -15.11 -4.48 4.66
CA ALA A 212 -13.92 -4.34 5.48
C ALA A 212 -12.94 -5.47 5.23
N TYR A 213 -11.65 -5.21 5.40
CA TYR A 213 -10.61 -6.22 5.27
C TYR A 213 -9.39 -5.91 6.14
N SER A 214 -8.70 -6.95 6.59
CA SER A 214 -7.42 -6.81 7.28
C SER A 214 -6.25 -7.12 6.36
N LEU A 215 -5.14 -6.40 6.53
CA LEU A 215 -3.89 -6.58 5.79
C LEU A 215 -2.73 -6.82 6.76
N TRP A 216 -1.97 -7.87 6.50
CA TRP A 216 -0.73 -8.20 7.20
C TRP A 216 0.34 -8.61 6.19
N LEU A 217 1.31 -7.73 5.92
CA LEU A 217 2.32 -7.98 4.89
C LEU A 217 3.47 -8.89 5.36
N ASN A 218 3.60 -9.10 6.67
CA ASN A 218 4.74 -9.76 7.32
C ASN A 218 6.07 -8.98 7.12
N ASP A 219 7.21 -9.50 7.59
CA ASP A 219 8.50 -8.79 7.54
C ASP A 219 9.14 -8.73 6.14
N LEU A 220 10.21 -7.94 6.01
CA LEU A 220 10.97 -7.73 4.77
C LEU A 220 11.65 -8.99 4.20
N ASP A 221 11.86 -10.05 4.97
CA ASP A 221 12.48 -11.30 4.50
C ASP A 221 11.44 -12.42 4.25
N ALA A 222 10.21 -12.28 4.73
CA ALA A 222 9.13 -13.25 4.55
C ALA A 222 8.63 -13.38 3.10
N ASN A 223 8.37 -14.61 2.63
CA ASN A 223 7.86 -14.79 1.26
C ASN A 223 6.37 -14.51 1.10
N THR A 224 5.63 -14.42 2.21
CA THR A 224 4.18 -14.25 2.20
C THR A 224 3.69 -13.39 3.35
N GLY A 225 2.65 -12.61 3.06
CA GLY A 225 1.72 -12.01 4.02
C GLY A 225 0.31 -12.58 3.80
N SER A 226 -0.70 -11.92 4.34
CA SER A 226 -2.10 -12.31 4.18
C SER A 226 -3.04 -11.11 4.13
N ILE A 227 -4.17 -11.31 3.46
CA ILE A 227 -5.33 -10.42 3.49
C ILE A 227 -6.57 -11.22 3.85
N LEU A 228 -7.44 -10.65 4.67
CA LEU A 228 -8.72 -11.26 5.07
C LEU A 228 -9.85 -10.24 4.82
N PHE A 229 -10.67 -10.48 3.81
CA PHE A 229 -11.92 -9.75 3.63
C PHE A 229 -12.95 -10.26 4.64
N GLY A 230 -13.59 -9.34 5.35
CA GLY A 230 -14.58 -9.63 6.38
C GLY A 230 -14.00 -10.27 7.65
N GLY A 231 -12.68 -10.25 7.86
CA GLY A 231 -12.05 -10.91 9.00
C GLY A 231 -10.84 -10.17 9.56
N VAL A 232 -10.50 -10.52 10.80
CA VAL A 232 -9.31 -10.08 11.55
C VAL A 232 -8.63 -11.30 12.15
N ASP A 233 -7.31 -11.40 12.05
CA ASP A 233 -6.50 -12.42 12.70
C ASP A 233 -5.78 -11.84 13.91
N THR A 234 -6.30 -12.14 15.10
CA THR A 234 -5.79 -11.59 16.36
C THR A 234 -4.42 -12.12 16.76
N ALA A 235 -3.91 -13.16 16.09
CA ALA A 235 -2.57 -13.68 16.34
C ALA A 235 -1.47 -12.88 15.62
N LYS A 236 -1.83 -12.06 14.61
CA LYS A 236 -0.89 -11.33 13.75
C LYS A 236 -0.47 -9.96 14.26
N TYR A 237 -0.91 -9.57 15.46
CA TYR A 237 -0.52 -8.31 16.08
C TYR A 237 -0.34 -8.44 17.58
N HIS A 238 0.35 -7.46 18.16
CA HIS A 238 0.52 -7.31 19.59
C HIS A 238 -0.50 -6.32 20.17
N GLY A 239 -0.94 -6.58 21.41
CA GLY A 239 -1.87 -5.69 22.10
C GLY A 239 -3.29 -5.75 21.53
N SER A 240 -3.93 -4.60 21.42
CA SER A 240 -5.29 -4.44 20.89
C SER A 240 -5.29 -3.50 19.68
N LEU A 241 -6.29 -3.65 18.83
CA LEU A 241 -6.52 -2.71 17.73
C LEU A 241 -7.01 -1.36 18.27
N GLU A 242 -6.43 -0.28 17.78
CA GLU A 242 -6.87 1.09 18.03
C GLU A 242 -7.41 1.70 16.73
N THR A 243 -8.61 2.27 16.80
CA THR A 243 -9.38 2.70 15.64
C THR A 243 -9.32 4.21 15.44
N LEU A 244 -8.88 4.62 14.27
CA LEU A 244 -8.70 5.99 13.82
C LEU A 244 -9.72 6.35 12.74
N PRO A 245 -10.27 7.58 12.74
CA PRO A 245 -11.15 8.02 11.67
C PRO A 245 -10.36 8.29 10.38
N ILE A 246 -10.88 7.84 9.25
CA ILE A 246 -10.40 8.26 7.93
C ILE A 246 -10.71 9.74 7.74
N GLN A 247 -9.78 10.47 7.13
CA GLN A 247 -9.94 11.90 6.84
C GLN A 247 -10.61 12.09 5.48
N LYS A 248 -11.46 13.10 5.39
CA LYS A 248 -12.10 13.48 4.12
C LYS A 248 -11.13 14.28 3.26
N GLU A 249 -11.04 13.92 1.98
CA GLU A 249 -10.49 14.79 0.95
C GLU A 249 -11.65 15.48 0.23
N SER A 250 -11.61 16.81 0.11
CA SER A 250 -12.66 17.60 -0.56
C SER A 250 -14.10 17.28 -0.10
N GLY A 251 -14.28 16.87 1.16
CA GLY A 251 -15.58 16.55 1.75
C GLY A 251 -16.08 15.12 1.57
N VAL A 252 -15.31 14.25 0.90
CA VAL A 252 -15.65 12.84 0.65
C VAL A 252 -14.56 11.89 1.20
N PHE A 253 -14.93 10.64 1.46
CA PHE A 253 -13.99 9.57 1.77
C PHE A 253 -13.65 8.84 0.48
N ALA A 254 -12.47 9.10 -0.06
CA ALA A 254 -12.00 8.51 -1.32
C ALA A 254 -10.71 7.69 -1.14
N GLU A 255 -9.97 7.96 -0.07
CA GLU A 255 -8.64 7.42 0.19
C GLU A 255 -8.49 7.08 1.68
N PHE A 256 -7.55 6.19 2.01
CA PHE A 256 -7.28 5.76 3.38
C PHE A 256 -6.33 6.72 4.12
N LEU A 257 -6.76 7.97 4.24
CA LEU A 257 -6.02 9.03 4.91
C LEU A 257 -6.24 8.97 6.42
N ILE A 258 -5.16 8.83 7.20
CA ILE A 258 -5.19 8.98 8.67
C ILE A 258 -4.26 10.11 9.12
N THR A 259 -4.41 10.59 10.37
CA THR A 259 -3.66 11.75 10.86
C THR A 259 -2.41 11.33 11.64
N LEU A 260 -1.24 11.61 11.09
CA LEU A 260 0.05 11.50 11.77
C LEU A 260 0.26 12.71 12.70
N THR A 261 0.58 12.45 13.97
CA THR A 261 0.74 13.48 15.01
C THR A 261 2.16 13.63 15.53
N GLU A 262 2.96 12.57 15.52
CA GLU A 262 4.35 12.62 15.99
C GLU A 262 5.20 11.54 15.30
N VAL A 263 6.45 11.88 14.98
CA VAL A 263 7.48 10.99 14.46
C VAL A 263 8.72 11.11 15.34
N THR A 264 9.27 9.99 15.79
CA THR A 264 10.53 9.93 16.54
C THR A 264 11.46 8.87 15.99
N LEU A 265 12.77 9.09 16.08
CA LEU A 265 13.79 8.08 15.82
C LEU A 265 14.48 7.76 17.16
N GLY A 266 14.14 6.61 17.75
CA GLY A 266 14.49 6.33 19.14
C GLY A 266 13.93 7.40 20.08
N SER A 267 14.81 8.12 20.78
CA SER A 267 14.44 9.25 21.63
C SER A 267 14.48 10.62 20.93
N THR A 268 14.97 10.69 19.69
CA THR A 268 15.04 11.94 18.94
C THR A 268 13.67 12.27 18.36
N ILE A 269 13.16 13.49 18.63
CA ILE A 269 11.92 13.98 18.04
C ILE A 269 12.22 14.50 16.63
N ILE A 270 11.61 13.87 15.62
CA ILE A 270 11.68 14.32 14.22
C ILE A 270 10.59 15.35 13.95
N ALA A 271 9.36 15.03 14.37
CA ALA A 271 8.21 15.92 14.24
C ALA A 271 7.24 15.67 15.39
N LYS A 272 6.64 16.74 15.92
CA LYS A 272 5.69 16.66 17.04
C LYS A 272 4.55 17.65 16.85
N ASN A 273 3.40 17.39 17.48
CA ASN A 273 2.20 18.22 17.38
C ASN A 273 1.76 18.43 15.93
N GLN A 274 1.88 17.38 15.12
CA GLN A 274 1.46 17.36 13.74
C GLN A 274 -0.05 17.10 13.64
N ALA A 275 -0.61 17.52 12.52
CA ALA A 275 -1.94 17.16 12.07
C ALA A 275 -1.88 16.90 10.56
N GLN A 276 -0.95 16.01 10.20
CA GLN A 276 -0.60 15.70 8.81
C GLN A 276 -1.39 14.48 8.35
N ALA A 277 -2.21 14.62 7.31
CA ALA A 277 -2.81 13.46 6.66
C ALA A 277 -1.72 12.64 5.95
N VAL A 278 -1.77 11.33 6.12
CA VAL A 278 -0.90 10.36 5.44
C VAL A 278 -1.77 9.23 4.89
N LEU A 279 -1.50 8.84 3.65
CA LEU A 279 -2.21 7.76 2.96
C LEU A 279 -1.60 6.40 3.32
N LEU A 280 -2.43 5.43 3.71
CA LEU A 280 -2.02 4.02 3.82
C LEU A 280 -2.16 3.32 2.46
N ASP A 281 -1.04 3.00 1.83
CA ASP A 281 -1.01 2.56 0.43
C ASP A 281 -0.09 1.34 0.22
N SER A 282 -0.67 0.14 0.09
CA SER A 282 0.08 -1.05 -0.32
C SER A 282 0.56 -0.99 -1.78
N GLY A 283 0.08 -0.01 -2.55
CA GLY A 283 0.51 0.23 -3.91
C GLY A 283 1.84 0.98 -4.03
N SER A 284 2.37 1.48 -2.91
CA SER A 284 3.62 2.24 -2.80
C SER A 284 4.71 1.45 -2.10
N SER A 285 5.87 1.28 -2.73
CA SER A 285 6.98 0.48 -2.20
C SER A 285 7.61 1.13 -0.96
N LEU A 286 7.84 2.44 -1.03
CA LEU A 286 8.49 3.23 0.02
C LEU A 286 7.48 4.08 0.81
N THR A 287 7.94 4.61 1.94
CA THR A 287 7.23 5.62 2.71
C THR A 287 7.69 7.00 2.27
N TYR A 288 6.73 7.89 2.03
CA TYR A 288 6.92 9.25 1.58
C TYR A 288 6.44 10.23 2.64
N LEU A 289 7.36 11.04 3.18
CA LEU A 289 7.05 12.00 4.23
C LEU A 289 7.30 13.43 3.76
N PRO A 290 6.70 14.45 4.42
CA PRO A 290 7.02 15.83 4.17
C PRO A 290 8.53 16.06 4.21
N ASP A 291 9.05 16.82 3.24
CA ASP A 291 10.49 16.94 3.00
C ASP A 291 11.29 17.33 4.25
N ALA A 292 10.73 18.19 5.11
CA ALA A 292 11.35 18.58 6.38
C ALA A 292 11.52 17.42 7.38
N MET A 293 10.54 16.49 7.45
CA MET A 293 10.65 15.30 8.28
C MET A 293 11.68 14.33 7.71
N THR A 294 11.65 14.14 6.39
CA THR A 294 12.58 13.27 5.67
C THR A 294 14.03 13.75 5.83
N GLU A 295 14.28 15.04 5.63
CA GLU A 295 15.61 15.66 5.82
C GLU A 295 16.13 15.46 7.25
N ALA A 296 15.27 15.66 8.26
CA ALA A 296 15.64 15.42 9.65
C ALA A 296 15.99 13.94 9.92
N ILE A 297 15.23 12.99 9.36
CA ILE A 297 15.55 11.56 9.47
C ILE A 297 16.89 11.26 8.78
N TYR A 298 17.12 11.79 7.58
CA TYR A 298 18.36 11.56 6.83
C TYR A 298 19.60 12.05 7.58
N GLN A 299 19.50 13.18 8.26
CA GLN A 299 20.58 13.70 9.10
C GLN A 299 20.91 12.75 10.26
N GLU A 300 19.89 12.22 10.94
CA GLU A 300 20.09 11.31 12.07
C GLU A 300 20.71 9.96 11.64
N VAL A 301 20.33 9.43 10.48
CA VAL A 301 20.85 8.13 9.99
C VAL A 301 22.03 8.28 9.02
N SER A 302 22.49 9.51 8.77
CA SER A 302 23.53 9.83 7.79
C SER A 302 23.23 9.30 6.38
N ALA A 303 21.97 9.39 5.95
CA ALA A 303 21.56 8.97 4.62
C ALA A 303 22.12 9.91 3.54
N GLN A 304 22.55 9.35 2.42
CA GLN A 304 22.99 10.11 1.26
C GLN A 304 21.89 10.15 0.21
N TYR A 305 21.28 11.32 0.03
CA TYR A 305 20.21 11.51 -0.93
C TYR A 305 20.74 11.76 -2.34
N ASP A 306 20.36 10.90 -3.29
CA ASP A 306 20.54 11.14 -4.72
C ASP A 306 19.27 11.79 -5.29
N SER A 307 19.33 13.09 -5.54
CA SER A 307 18.21 13.84 -6.11
C SER A 307 17.82 13.42 -7.54
N THR A 308 18.72 12.77 -8.28
CA THR A 308 18.46 12.30 -9.66
C THR A 308 17.58 11.07 -9.64
N GLU A 309 17.81 10.20 -8.67
CA GLU A 309 17.00 9.01 -8.43
C GLU A 309 15.84 9.29 -7.47
N GLY A 310 15.92 10.40 -6.75
CA GLY A 310 15.05 10.78 -5.66
C GLY A 310 15.14 9.79 -4.48
N ALA A 311 16.20 9.04 -4.35
CA ALA A 311 16.31 8.01 -3.32
C ALA A 311 17.44 8.34 -2.36
N ALA A 312 17.32 7.93 -1.11
CA ALA A 312 18.42 8.01 -0.17
C ALA A 312 19.03 6.65 0.07
N TYR A 313 20.35 6.65 0.23
CA TYR A 313 21.14 5.47 0.46
C TYR A 313 21.80 5.53 1.83
N VAL A 314 21.84 4.39 2.53
CA VAL A 314 22.47 4.23 3.84
C VAL A 314 23.41 3.04 3.83
N PRO A 315 24.40 2.96 4.74
CA PRO A 315 25.17 1.74 4.92
C PRO A 315 24.25 0.55 5.22
N CYS A 316 24.40 -0.56 4.51
CA CYS A 316 23.57 -1.76 4.75
C CYS A 316 23.66 -2.27 6.20
N SER A 317 24.77 -1.99 6.90
CA SER A 317 24.93 -2.31 8.32
C SER A 317 23.92 -1.62 9.23
N LEU A 318 23.29 -0.52 8.79
CA LEU A 318 22.24 0.19 9.52
C LEU A 318 21.05 -0.72 9.83
N ALA A 319 20.80 -1.77 9.03
CA ALA A 319 19.76 -2.76 9.30
C ALA A 319 19.90 -3.42 10.69
N ASN A 320 21.14 -3.49 11.23
CA ASN A 320 21.41 -4.08 12.54
C ASN A 320 21.23 -3.09 13.71
N ASN A 321 20.86 -1.83 13.43
CA ASN A 321 20.64 -0.83 14.47
C ASN A 321 19.30 -1.09 15.18
N ALA A 322 19.33 -1.18 16.51
CA ALA A 322 18.16 -1.44 17.34
C ALA A 322 17.22 -0.23 17.49
N THR A 323 17.63 0.95 17.01
CA THR A 323 16.79 2.16 17.02
C THR A 323 15.62 1.99 16.06
N ALA A 324 14.41 2.33 16.48
CA ALA A 324 13.23 2.27 15.62
C ALA A 324 12.76 3.68 15.22
N LEU A 325 12.16 3.79 14.03
CA LEU A 325 11.40 4.96 13.62
C LEU A 325 9.95 4.76 14.06
N ASN A 326 9.42 5.66 14.89
CA ASN A 326 8.11 5.54 15.50
C ASN A 326 7.15 6.56 14.90
N PHE A 327 5.95 6.11 14.53
CA PHE A 327 4.87 6.93 13.98
C PHE A 327 3.70 6.90 14.94
N THR A 328 3.24 8.06 15.39
CA THR A 328 2.15 8.17 16.38
C THR A 328 0.96 8.87 15.75
N PHE A 329 -0.24 8.32 15.99
CA PHE A 329 -1.50 8.78 15.40
C PHE A 329 -2.49 9.27 16.46
N THR A 330 -2.06 10.18 17.35
CA THR A 330 -2.63 10.39 18.70
C THR A 330 -2.30 9.22 19.61
N THR A 331 -2.89 8.07 19.32
CA THR A 331 -2.50 6.70 19.71
C THR A 331 -3.03 5.78 18.60
N PRO A 332 -2.44 4.61 18.33
CA PRO A 332 -1.24 4.07 18.92
C PRO A 332 0.02 4.72 18.33
N THR A 333 1.17 4.29 18.85
CA THR A 333 2.48 4.45 18.19
C THR A 333 2.85 3.13 17.51
N ILE A 334 3.19 3.18 16.23
CA ILE A 334 3.77 2.06 15.47
C ILE A 334 5.27 2.26 15.33
N SER A 335 6.05 1.25 15.74
CA SER A 335 7.50 1.23 15.68
C SER A 335 7.98 0.41 14.48
N ILE A 336 8.78 1.04 13.61
CA ILE A 336 9.44 0.39 12.47
C ILE A 336 10.92 0.15 12.81
N PRO A 337 11.37 -1.10 12.87
CA PRO A 337 12.79 -1.40 13.09
C PRO A 337 13.63 -1.07 11.83
N MET A 338 14.92 -0.75 11.99
CA MET A 338 15.76 -0.34 10.84
C MET A 338 15.89 -1.42 9.75
N ASN A 339 15.84 -2.71 10.09
CA ASN A 339 15.88 -3.78 9.10
C ASN A 339 14.66 -3.77 8.15
N GLU A 340 13.57 -3.12 8.52
CA GLU A 340 12.41 -2.91 7.63
C GLU A 340 12.56 -1.69 6.71
N LEU A 341 13.51 -0.79 7.02
CA LEU A 341 13.81 0.44 6.28
C LEU A 341 15.12 0.39 5.49
N VAL A 342 15.93 -0.66 5.63
CA VAL A 342 17.20 -0.81 4.91
C VAL A 342 17.03 -1.91 3.88
N LEU A 343 16.79 -1.49 2.64
CA LEU A 343 16.47 -2.38 1.53
C LEU A 343 17.74 -2.71 0.74
N ASP A 344 18.08 -4.00 0.68
CA ASP A 344 19.18 -4.46 -0.16
C ASP A 344 18.77 -4.38 -1.63
N VAL A 345 19.46 -3.53 -2.39
CA VAL A 345 19.20 -3.28 -3.80
C VAL A 345 20.48 -3.46 -4.60
N THR A 346 20.34 -4.00 -5.81
CA THR A 346 21.48 -4.23 -6.71
C THR A 346 21.31 -3.39 -7.97
N ALA A 347 22.43 -2.98 -8.56
CA ALA A 347 22.39 -2.36 -9.88
C ALA A 347 21.84 -3.34 -10.92
N ASN A 348 21.37 -2.82 -12.07
CA ASN A 348 20.77 -3.62 -13.16
C ASN A 348 21.66 -4.76 -13.69
N ASN A 349 22.97 -4.73 -13.41
CA ASN A 349 23.92 -5.79 -13.74
C ASN A 349 24.12 -6.82 -12.60
N GLY A 350 23.27 -6.79 -11.58
CA GLY A 350 23.29 -7.65 -10.39
C GLY A 350 24.40 -7.30 -9.39
N ARG A 351 25.09 -6.17 -9.53
CA ARG A 351 26.18 -5.78 -8.60
C ARG A 351 25.62 -5.02 -7.40
N GLN A 352 26.16 -5.32 -6.22
CA GLN A 352 25.90 -4.54 -5.01
C GLN A 352 26.24 -3.06 -5.23
N LEU A 353 25.35 -2.17 -4.81
CA LEU A 353 25.66 -0.75 -4.74
C LEU A 353 26.68 -0.50 -3.63
N THR A 354 27.64 0.39 -3.86
CA THR A 354 28.67 0.72 -2.87
C THR A 354 28.89 2.23 -2.80
N PHE A 355 29.15 2.75 -1.61
CA PHE A 355 29.64 4.12 -1.44
C PHE A 355 31.09 4.27 -1.94
N SER A 356 31.56 5.52 -2.02
CA SER A 356 32.92 5.84 -2.48
C SER A 356 34.03 5.25 -1.61
N ASP A 357 33.74 4.92 -0.36
CA ASP A 357 34.66 4.25 0.57
C ASP A 357 34.64 2.71 0.43
N GLY A 358 33.83 2.16 -0.48
CA GLY A 358 33.69 0.73 -0.74
C GLY A 358 32.70 0.00 0.17
N SER A 359 32.05 0.69 1.11
CA SER A 359 31.01 0.09 1.95
C SER A 359 29.73 -0.19 1.13
N ALA A 360 29.02 -1.27 1.48
CA ALA A 360 27.77 -1.63 0.82
C ALA A 360 26.69 -0.58 1.09
N ALA A 361 26.08 -0.08 0.02
CA ALA A 361 24.99 0.87 0.05
C ALA A 361 23.66 0.14 -0.14
N CYS A 362 22.70 0.46 0.71
CA CYS A 362 21.33 -0.04 0.67
C CYS A 362 20.38 1.14 0.49
N LEU A 363 19.27 0.90 -0.19
CA LEU A 363 18.21 1.89 -0.34
C LEU A 363 17.54 2.11 1.02
N PHE A 364 17.36 3.37 1.40
CA PHE A 364 16.61 3.72 2.59
C PHE A 364 15.11 3.80 2.29
N GLY A 365 14.30 3.23 3.18
CA GLY A 365 12.88 2.97 3.02
C GLY A 365 11.97 4.20 3.09
N ILE A 366 12.57 5.38 3.28
CA ILE A 366 11.90 6.68 3.39
C ILE A 366 12.39 7.59 2.27
N ALA A 367 11.47 8.28 1.61
CA ALA A 367 11.73 9.26 0.56
C ALA A 367 10.95 10.57 0.79
N PRO A 368 11.38 11.70 0.21
CA PRO A 368 10.61 12.94 0.27
C PRO A 368 9.35 12.85 -0.60
N ALA A 369 8.21 13.28 -0.05
CA ALA A 369 6.93 13.34 -0.74
C ALA A 369 6.89 14.48 -1.78
N GLY A 370 7.74 15.50 -1.64
CA GLY A 370 7.69 16.71 -2.46
C GLY A 370 6.34 17.42 -2.30
N SER A 371 5.68 17.71 -3.42
CA SER A 371 4.35 18.31 -3.44
C SER A 371 3.19 17.29 -3.42
N SER A 372 3.48 15.99 -3.38
CA SER A 372 2.46 14.94 -3.32
C SER A 372 1.99 14.71 -1.88
N THR A 373 0.84 14.04 -1.73
CA THR A 373 0.37 13.54 -0.45
C THR A 373 1.41 12.61 0.17
N ALA A 374 1.65 12.75 1.47
CA ALA A 374 2.50 11.86 2.24
C ALA A 374 1.88 10.46 2.29
N VAL A 375 2.71 9.43 2.13
CA VAL A 375 2.27 8.04 2.00
C VAL A 375 3.04 7.14 2.94
N LEU A 376 2.33 6.28 3.64
CA LEU A 376 2.88 5.17 4.39
C LEU A 376 2.72 3.92 3.53
N GLY A 377 3.78 3.61 2.78
CA GLY A 377 3.83 2.47 1.85
C GLY A 377 4.23 1.17 2.54
N ASP A 378 4.66 0.18 1.76
CA ASP A 378 5.02 -1.15 2.25
C ASP A 378 6.09 -1.12 3.36
N THR A 379 7.06 -0.20 3.30
CA THR A 379 8.08 -0.04 4.35
C THR A 379 7.50 0.34 5.72
N PHE A 380 6.33 0.98 5.76
CA PHE A 380 5.55 1.17 6.99
C PHE A 380 4.61 0.00 7.24
N ILE A 381 3.82 -0.40 6.23
CA ILE A 381 2.71 -1.34 6.40
C ILE A 381 3.19 -2.70 6.92
N ARG A 382 4.39 -3.17 6.56
CA ARG A 382 4.97 -4.40 7.14
C ARG A 382 5.00 -4.40 8.66
N SER A 383 5.26 -3.24 9.27
CA SER A 383 5.34 -3.07 10.73
C SER A 383 3.99 -2.89 11.42
N ALA A 384 2.89 -2.84 10.67
CA ALA A 384 1.55 -2.68 11.18
C ALA A 384 0.66 -3.87 10.81
N TYR A 385 -0.33 -4.14 11.66
CA TYR A 385 -1.52 -4.87 11.27
C TYR A 385 -2.64 -3.87 11.07
N LEU A 386 -3.26 -3.87 9.89
CA LEU A 386 -4.24 -2.87 9.50
C LEU A 386 -5.59 -3.52 9.21
N VAL A 387 -6.66 -2.90 9.67
CA VAL A 387 -8.04 -3.22 9.28
C VAL A 387 -8.64 -1.98 8.64
N TYR A 388 -8.99 -2.11 7.36
CA TYR A 388 -9.67 -1.09 6.58
C TYR A 388 -11.17 -1.35 6.70
N ASP A 389 -11.91 -0.45 7.33
CA ASP A 389 -13.38 -0.52 7.46
C ASP A 389 -14.01 0.60 6.63
N LEU A 390 -14.36 0.27 5.38
CA LEU A 390 -14.90 1.23 4.41
C LEU A 390 -16.34 1.62 4.75
N ASP A 391 -17.11 0.71 5.36
CA ASP A 391 -18.49 0.97 5.78
C ASP A 391 -18.53 2.03 6.90
N ASN A 392 -17.58 1.98 7.84
CA ASN A 392 -17.50 2.94 8.95
C ASN A 392 -16.57 4.13 8.68
N ASN A 393 -15.74 4.11 7.63
CA ASN A 393 -14.70 5.09 7.34
C ASN A 393 -13.64 5.17 8.43
N GLU A 394 -13.15 4.01 8.83
CA GLU A 394 -12.21 3.83 9.94
C GLU A 394 -11.04 2.93 9.54
N ILE A 395 -9.87 3.20 10.14
CA ILE A 395 -8.73 2.29 10.11
C ILE A 395 -8.47 1.82 11.53
N SER A 396 -8.46 0.51 11.76
CA SER A 396 -7.97 -0.05 13.02
C SER A 396 -6.54 -0.54 12.84
N ILE A 397 -5.65 -0.15 13.75
CA ILE A 397 -4.20 -0.37 13.62
C ILE A 397 -3.62 -0.92 14.92
N ALA A 398 -2.66 -1.85 14.79
CA ALA A 398 -1.86 -2.36 15.90
C ALA A 398 -0.44 -2.69 15.41
N GLN A 399 0.51 -2.81 16.35
CA GLN A 399 1.86 -3.26 16.04
C GLN A 399 1.83 -4.71 15.53
N THR A 400 2.45 -4.96 14.39
CA THR A 400 2.53 -6.31 13.80
C THR A 400 3.24 -7.30 14.73
N ASN A 401 2.87 -8.58 14.63
CA ASN A 401 3.60 -9.72 15.18
C ASN A 401 4.27 -10.47 14.02
N PHE A 402 5.52 -10.12 13.72
CA PHE A 402 6.27 -10.68 12.60
C PHE A 402 6.44 -12.20 12.70
N ASN A 403 6.45 -12.88 11.55
CA ASN A 403 6.74 -14.32 11.42
C ASN A 403 5.89 -15.28 12.25
N THR A 404 4.84 -14.80 12.92
CA THR A 404 3.96 -15.67 13.68
C THR A 404 3.24 -16.64 12.76
N THR A 405 3.30 -17.91 13.10
CA THR A 405 2.57 -18.99 12.40
C THR A 405 1.19 -19.24 13.01
N ASP A 406 0.93 -18.69 14.20
CA ASP A 406 -0.37 -18.79 14.86
C ASP A 406 -1.43 -18.02 14.08
N THR A 407 -2.68 -18.49 14.16
CA THR A 407 -3.83 -17.84 13.53
C THR A 407 -5.05 -17.93 14.43
N THR A 408 -5.76 -16.81 14.60
CA THR A 408 -7.02 -16.72 15.32
C THR A 408 -7.91 -15.73 14.59
N VAL A 409 -8.62 -16.23 13.57
CA VAL A 409 -9.49 -15.42 12.73
C VAL A 409 -10.86 -15.21 13.38
N LEU A 410 -11.27 -13.95 13.49
CA LEU A 410 -12.58 -13.48 13.91
C LEU A 410 -13.28 -12.80 12.73
N GLU A 411 -14.59 -12.97 12.61
CA GLU A 411 -15.41 -12.28 11.60
C GLU A 411 -15.55 -10.80 11.98
N ILE A 412 -15.44 -9.91 10.99
CA ILE A 412 -15.89 -8.52 11.10
C ILE A 412 -17.42 -8.54 10.96
N GLY A 413 -18.09 -7.85 11.89
CA GLY A 413 -19.54 -7.75 11.98
C GLY A 413 -20.12 -6.63 11.11
N THR A 414 -21.24 -6.07 11.56
CA THR A 414 -21.87 -4.88 10.96
C THR A 414 -22.11 -3.82 12.05
N GLY A 415 -22.37 -2.58 11.63
CA GLY A 415 -22.58 -1.45 12.55
C GLY A 415 -21.28 -0.77 12.97
N THR A 416 -21.40 0.19 13.89
CA THR A 416 -20.31 1.12 14.25
C THR A 416 -19.22 0.53 15.15
N THR A 417 -19.32 -0.76 15.49
CA THR A 417 -18.31 -1.51 16.27
C THR A 417 -18.08 -2.86 15.61
N ALA A 418 -18.02 -2.88 14.28
CA ALA A 418 -17.96 -4.11 13.48
C ALA A 418 -16.64 -4.86 13.66
N VAL A 419 -15.52 -4.13 13.81
CA VAL A 419 -14.20 -4.73 14.00
C VAL A 419 -14.08 -5.30 15.42
N PRO A 420 -13.84 -6.61 15.57
CA PRO A 420 -13.79 -7.24 16.89
C PRO A 420 -12.59 -6.75 17.70
N ASP A 421 -12.81 -6.54 19.00
CA ASP A 421 -11.79 -6.14 19.99
C ASP A 421 -11.01 -4.85 19.66
N ALA A 422 -11.55 -4.01 18.78
CA ALA A 422 -10.99 -2.70 18.46
C ALA A 422 -11.53 -1.60 19.37
N THR A 423 -10.69 -0.63 19.73
CA THR A 423 -11.04 0.50 20.59
C THR A 423 -10.86 1.82 19.86
N LEU A 424 -11.88 2.68 19.84
CA LEU A 424 -11.79 4.02 19.26
C LEU A 424 -10.73 4.87 19.97
N VAL A 425 -9.88 5.53 19.19
CA VAL A 425 -8.90 6.49 19.69
C VAL A 425 -9.62 7.75 20.17
N ALA A 426 -9.55 8.01 21.47
CA ALA A 426 -10.20 9.17 22.08
C ALA A 426 -9.53 10.47 21.64
N ASN A 427 -10.32 11.42 21.14
CA ASN A 427 -9.84 12.73 20.67
C ASN A 427 -8.80 12.63 19.54
N ALA A 428 -8.97 11.66 18.63
CA ALA A 428 -8.13 11.54 17.43
C ALA A 428 -8.02 12.89 16.71
N VAL A 429 -6.78 13.33 16.44
CA VAL A 429 -6.51 14.61 15.78
C VAL A 429 -7.05 14.60 14.36
N THR A 430 -7.79 15.64 13.98
CA THR A 430 -8.22 15.88 12.59
C THR A 430 -7.08 16.49 11.80
N ALA A 431 -6.83 16.00 10.58
CA ALA A 431 -5.78 16.55 9.74
C ALA A 431 -6.08 17.98 9.30
N VAL A 432 -5.05 18.83 9.28
CA VAL A 432 -5.10 20.22 8.77
C VAL A 432 -4.15 20.46 7.60
N ALA A 433 -3.33 19.46 7.26
CA ALA A 433 -2.40 19.46 6.14
C ALA A 433 -2.43 18.10 5.43
N GLY A 434 -2.07 18.05 4.15
CA GLY A 434 -1.99 16.82 3.35
C GLY A 434 -3.32 16.22 2.90
N THR A 435 -4.44 16.93 3.09
CA THR A 435 -5.77 16.49 2.66
C THR A 435 -6.15 16.96 1.26
N ASN A 436 -5.31 17.78 0.61
CA ASN A 436 -5.50 18.28 -0.75
C ASN A 436 -4.27 17.85 -1.56
N GLY A 437 -4.38 16.75 -2.30
CA GLY A 437 -3.26 16.21 -3.09
C GLY A 437 -3.38 14.72 -3.42
N GLY A 438 -4.55 14.13 -3.18
CA GLY A 438 -4.84 12.72 -3.34
C GLY A 438 -4.39 12.17 -4.69
N ALA A 439 -4.01 10.90 -4.64
CA ALA A 439 -3.74 10.05 -5.77
C ALA A 439 -5.06 9.60 -6.42
N ILE A 440 -6.04 10.51 -6.60
CA ILE A 440 -7.22 10.21 -7.40
C ILE A 440 -6.70 9.73 -8.75
N ALA A 441 -7.06 8.51 -9.12
CA ALA A 441 -6.63 7.87 -10.36
C ALA A 441 -7.21 8.66 -11.55
N GLY A 442 -6.58 9.77 -11.92
CA GLY A 442 -7.25 10.85 -12.65
C GLY A 442 -7.00 12.20 -12.05
N THR A 443 -5.93 12.84 -12.52
CA THR A 443 -5.62 14.24 -12.24
C THR A 443 -6.83 15.12 -12.54
N VAL A 444 -7.53 15.58 -11.51
CA VAL A 444 -8.39 16.77 -11.59
C VAL A 444 -7.53 17.94 -11.16
N THR A 445 -6.90 18.61 -12.12
CA THR A 445 -6.15 19.84 -11.87
C THR A 445 -7.11 20.96 -11.47
N ILE A 446 -7.21 21.28 -10.18
CA ILE A 446 -7.78 22.56 -9.73
C ILE A 446 -6.62 23.44 -9.26
N GLY A 447 -6.33 24.46 -10.07
CA GLY A 447 -5.18 25.34 -9.90
C GLY A 447 -5.20 26.10 -8.57
N GLY A 448 -4.10 25.96 -7.82
CA GLY A 448 -3.77 26.79 -6.67
C GLY A 448 -2.26 27.05 -6.67
N THR A 449 -1.87 28.24 -7.08
CA THR A 449 -0.49 28.71 -7.12
C THR A 449 0.01 28.91 -5.69
N ALA A 450 1.00 28.14 -5.25
CA ALA A 450 1.78 28.43 -4.05
C ALA A 450 3.27 28.33 -4.39
N THR A 451 3.93 29.49 -4.41
CA THR A 451 5.38 29.64 -4.55
C THR A 451 6.04 29.53 -3.18
N SER A 452 6.97 28.61 -2.99
CA SER A 452 7.90 28.63 -1.85
C SER A 452 9.33 28.76 -2.36
N GLU A 453 9.91 29.94 -2.14
CA GLU A 453 11.35 30.20 -2.26
C GLU A 453 12.07 29.67 -1.01
N GLY A 454 13.16 28.92 -1.22
CA GLY A 454 14.00 28.42 -0.13
C GLY A 454 15.06 27.45 -0.63
N ALA A 455 15.99 27.94 -1.45
CA ALA A 455 17.07 27.13 -2.01
C ALA A 455 18.15 26.82 -0.95
N ALA A 456 18.32 25.54 -0.61
CA ALA A 456 19.53 25.05 0.04
C ALA A 456 20.63 24.76 -1.01
N GLN A 457 21.87 24.96 -0.60
CA GLN A 457 23.05 25.15 -1.43
C GLN A 457 23.56 23.82 -2.03
N ARG A 458 23.79 23.81 -3.36
CA ARG A 458 24.33 22.64 -4.10
C ARG A 458 25.78 22.37 -3.71
N THR A 459 26.10 21.14 -3.30
CA THR A 459 27.48 20.61 -3.35
C THR A 459 27.64 19.69 -4.56
N ALA A 460 28.71 19.89 -5.33
CA ALA A 460 29.00 19.16 -6.55
C ALA A 460 29.50 17.73 -6.27
N ALA A 461 29.10 16.79 -7.14
CA ALA A 461 29.50 15.40 -7.12
C ALA A 461 30.95 15.18 -7.61
N PRO A 462 31.61 14.10 -7.13
CA PRO A 462 32.57 13.38 -7.94
C PRO A 462 32.17 11.90 -8.03
N ILE A 463 31.66 11.46 -9.18
CA ILE A 463 31.58 10.03 -9.52
C ILE A 463 32.51 9.80 -10.72
N ASN A 464 33.62 9.10 -10.48
CA ASN A 464 34.51 8.63 -11.54
C ASN A 464 33.99 7.29 -12.06
N LEU A 465 33.35 7.26 -13.24
CA LEU A 465 33.23 6.02 -14.01
C LEU A 465 34.54 5.80 -14.75
N GLY A 466 35.31 4.80 -14.32
CA GLY A 466 36.53 4.37 -15.00
C GLY A 466 36.24 3.90 -16.43
N ALA A 467 36.77 4.62 -17.40
CA ALA A 467 36.84 4.20 -18.80
C ALA A 467 37.86 3.07 -18.96
N MET A 468 37.46 1.94 -19.57
CA MET A 468 38.40 0.99 -20.17
C MET A 468 38.30 1.04 -21.69
N ALA A 469 39.49 1.07 -22.30
CA ALA A 469 39.79 1.44 -23.67
C ALA A 469 39.30 0.44 -24.72
N ALA A 470 38.81 0.96 -25.85
CA ALA A 470 38.52 0.20 -27.06
C ALA A 470 39.74 0.21 -28.00
N VAL A 471 40.22 -0.99 -28.36
CA VAL A 471 41.18 -1.21 -29.46
C VAL A 471 40.44 -1.05 -30.78
N GLY A 472 40.83 -0.05 -31.57
CA GLY A 472 40.25 0.26 -32.87
C GLY A 472 40.77 -0.64 -33.99
N ALA A 473 39.85 -1.17 -34.79
CA ALA A 473 40.11 -1.66 -36.14
C ALA A 473 39.01 -1.13 -37.06
N GLY A 474 39.38 -0.42 -38.13
CA GLY A 474 38.43 0.15 -39.08
C GLY A 474 39.11 0.91 -40.21
N ILE A 475 39.57 0.16 -41.20
CA ILE A 475 40.12 0.63 -42.47
C ILE A 475 39.01 1.32 -43.30
N VAL A 476 39.35 2.49 -43.85
CA VAL A 476 38.51 3.28 -44.77
C VAL A 476 38.89 2.96 -46.21
N TYR A 477 37.89 2.71 -47.08
CA TYR A 477 37.98 2.99 -48.51
C TYR A 477 36.57 3.19 -49.09
N ALA A 478 36.31 4.36 -49.67
CA ALA A 478 35.89 4.53 -51.07
C ALA A 478 35.49 5.98 -51.34
N ALA A 479 36.15 6.59 -52.33
CA ALA A 479 35.59 7.67 -53.13
C ALA A 479 36.08 7.47 -54.57
N MET A 480 35.13 7.15 -55.46
CA MET A 480 34.94 7.77 -56.77
C MET A 480 33.44 7.82 -57.03
#